data_AF-A0A6C8GPT6-F1
#
_entry.id   AF-A0A6C8GPT6-F1
#
_cell.length_a   1.000
_cell.length_b   1.000
_cell.length_c   1.000
_cell.angle_alpha   90.00
_cell.angle_beta   90.00
_cell.angle_gamma   90.00
#
_symmetry.space_group_name_H-M   'P 1'
#
loop_
_entity.id
_entity.type
_entity.pdbx_description
1 polymer ?
#
loop_
_entity_poly.entity_id
_entity_poly.type
_entity_poly.pdbx_seq_one_letter_code
_entity_poly.pdbx_strand_id
1 'polypeptide(L)'
;MNHLANVWVFSDNVERYAELMTGARQWGEKVYAIVQGNTDIDYVKALGADEIVILESHTDLQRVENYAETLASLLGDQNGLLLMAATKRCKALG
;
A
#
# COMPACT_ATOMS: atom_id res chain seq x y z
N MET A 1 -3.07 -9.51 -21.78
CA MET A 1 -3.37 -8.29 -21.00
C MET A 1 -2.05 -7.58 -20.77
N ASN A 2 -2.01 -6.25 -20.90
CA ASN A 2 -0.81 -5.48 -20.57
C ASN A 2 -0.74 -5.34 -19.05
N HIS A 3 0.39 -5.69 -18.44
CA HIS A 3 0.63 -5.38 -17.04
C HIS A 3 0.77 -3.86 -16.85
N LEU A 4 0.40 -3.38 -15.68
CA LEU A 4 0.72 -2.04 -15.20
C LEU A 4 2.18 -2.01 -14.79
N ALA A 5 2.88 -0.91 -15.09
CA ALA A 5 4.27 -0.75 -14.70
C ALA A 5 4.42 -0.86 -13.16
N ASN A 6 3.55 -0.13 -12.45
CA ASN A 6 3.60 -0.03 -10.99
C ASN A 6 2.23 -0.32 -10.37
N VAL A 7 2.22 -1.17 -9.35
CA VAL A 7 1.07 -1.40 -8.48
C VAL A 7 1.50 -1.16 -7.04
N TRP A 8 0.72 -0.34 -6.32
CA TRP A 8 0.90 -0.07 -4.91
C TRP A 8 -0.14 -0.83 -4.11
N VAL A 9 0.25 -1.32 -2.94
CA VAL A 9 -0.62 -2.02 -2.00
C VAL A 9 -0.59 -1.30 -0.67
N PHE A 10 -1.76 -0.98 -0.14
CA PHE A 10 -1.89 -0.38 1.18
C PHE A 10 -3.01 -1.04 1.98
N SER A 11 -2.79 -1.25 3.28
CA SER A 11 -3.82 -1.68 4.21
C SER A 11 -3.54 -1.17 5.62
N ASP A 12 -4.60 -0.80 6.32
CA ASP A 12 -4.59 -0.51 7.75
C ASP A 12 -4.68 -1.76 8.64
N ASN A 13 -4.73 -2.94 8.02
CA ASN A 13 -4.72 -4.24 8.67
C ASN A 13 -3.67 -5.16 8.01
N VAL A 14 -2.69 -5.61 8.80
CA VAL A 14 -1.58 -6.47 8.35
C VAL A 14 -2.05 -7.78 7.70
N GLU A 15 -3.15 -8.37 8.18
CA GLU A 15 -3.66 -9.66 7.68
C GLU A 15 -4.17 -9.56 6.23
N ARG A 16 -4.49 -8.34 5.76
CA ARG A 16 -5.01 -8.12 4.41
C ARG A 16 -3.92 -8.01 3.35
N TYR A 17 -2.66 -7.83 3.73
CA TYR A 17 -1.58 -7.71 2.74
C TYR A 17 -1.45 -8.99 1.91
N ALA A 18 -1.59 -10.18 2.48
CA ALA A 18 -1.41 -11.43 1.72
C ALA A 18 -2.35 -11.52 0.49
N GLU A 19 -3.63 -11.18 0.69
CA GLU A 19 -4.63 -11.18 -0.38
C GLU A 19 -4.36 -10.06 -1.40
N LEU A 20 -4.09 -8.84 -0.93
CA LEU A 20 -3.84 -7.69 -1.80
C LEU A 20 -2.57 -7.86 -2.63
N MET A 21 -1.49 -8.38 -2.04
CA MET A 21 -0.22 -8.66 -2.72
C MET A 21 -0.40 -9.72 -3.81
N THR A 22 -1.23 -10.75 -3.56
CA THR A 22 -1.58 -11.75 -4.57
C THR A 22 -2.27 -11.09 -5.76
N GLY A 23 -3.23 -10.18 -5.50
CA GLY A 23 -3.87 -9.39 -6.55
C GLY A 23 -2.88 -8.49 -7.29
N ALA A 24 -2.04 -7.75 -6.56
CA ALA A 24 -1.07 -6.84 -7.14
C ALA A 24 -0.11 -7.52 -8.10
N ARG A 25 0.37 -8.73 -7.75
CA ARG A 25 1.31 -9.49 -8.58
C ARG A 25 0.70 -10.00 -9.88
N GLN A 26 -0.63 -10.09 -9.98
CA GLN A 26 -1.31 -10.45 -11.23
C GLN A 26 -1.31 -9.30 -12.25
N TRP A 27 -1.21 -8.05 -11.78
CA TRP A 27 -1.37 -6.87 -12.62
C TRP A 27 -0.11 -6.03 -12.76
N GLY A 28 0.79 -6.05 -11.77
CA GLY A 28 1.96 -5.19 -11.71
C GLY A 28 3.25 -5.89 -12.14
N GLU A 29 4.03 -5.23 -12.99
CA GLU A 29 5.44 -5.60 -13.20
C GLU A 29 6.26 -5.35 -11.93
N LYS A 30 5.99 -4.22 -11.26
CA LYS A 30 6.59 -3.87 -9.98
C LYS A 30 5.51 -3.63 -8.92
N VAL A 31 5.65 -4.28 -7.77
CA VAL A 31 4.73 -4.21 -6.64
C VAL A 31 5.39 -3.52 -5.46
N TYR A 32 4.78 -2.41 -5.05
CA TYR A 32 5.19 -1.61 -3.91
C TYR A 32 4.22 -1.86 -2.75
N ALA A 33 4.73 -2.24 -1.58
CA ALA A 33 3.91 -2.31 -0.37
C ALA A 33 4.12 -1.05 0.48
N ILE A 34 3.03 -0.35 0.78
CA ILE A 34 3.02 0.85 1.63
C ILE A 34 2.59 0.41 3.02
N VAL A 35 3.45 0.56 4.03
CA VAL A 35 3.18 0.15 5.42
C VAL A 35 3.12 1.35 6.35
N GLN A 36 2.30 1.28 7.39
CA GLN A 36 2.24 2.31 8.42
C GLN A 36 3.24 2.01 9.53
N GLY A 37 4.21 2.91 9.73
CA GLY A 37 5.29 2.74 10.70
C GLY A 37 6.20 1.56 10.41
N ASN A 38 7.00 1.19 11.42
CA ASN A 38 8.08 0.19 11.25
C ASN A 38 7.70 -1.21 11.72
N THR A 39 6.42 -1.43 12.01
CA THR A 39 5.89 -2.74 12.42
C THR A 39 5.49 -3.53 11.18
N ASP A 40 5.67 -4.85 11.21
CA ASP A 40 5.26 -5.77 10.15
C ASP A 40 6.00 -5.68 8.80
N ILE A 41 7.06 -4.85 8.69
CA ILE A 41 7.89 -4.74 7.48
C ILE A 41 8.40 -6.11 7.01
N ASP A 42 8.95 -6.92 7.92
CA ASP A 42 9.51 -8.23 7.57
C ASP A 42 8.43 -9.20 7.06
N TYR A 43 7.24 -9.15 7.65
CA TYR A 43 6.10 -9.95 7.20
C TYR A 43 5.67 -9.53 5.79
N VAL A 44 5.48 -8.23 5.56
CA VAL A 44 5.05 -7.71 4.26
C VAL A 44 6.12 -7.95 3.20
N LYS A 45 7.40 -7.87 3.55
CA LYS A 45 8.52 -8.20 2.65
C LYS A 45 8.48 -9.67 2.24
N ALA A 46 8.20 -10.57 3.17
CA ALA A 46 8.10 -12.00 2.90
C ALA A 46 6.94 -12.35 1.95
N LEU A 47 5.94 -11.47 1.80
CA LEU A 47 4.85 -11.62 0.83
C LEU A 47 5.26 -11.29 -0.62
N GLY A 48 6.51 -10.87 -0.85
CA GLY A 48 7.06 -10.68 -2.19
C GLY A 48 6.89 -9.27 -2.77
N ALA A 49 6.84 -8.24 -1.92
CA ALA A 49 6.95 -6.85 -2.38
C ALA A 49 8.33 -6.60 -2.98
N ASP A 50 8.39 -5.94 -4.13
CA ASP A 50 9.66 -5.55 -4.76
C ASP A 50 10.30 -4.39 -4.00
N GLU A 51 9.46 -3.46 -3.49
CA GLU A 51 9.88 -2.37 -2.60
C GLU A 51 8.85 -2.13 -1.48
N ILE A 52 9.33 -1.64 -0.34
CA ILE A 52 8.50 -1.24 0.80
C ILE A 52 8.64 0.26 1.01
N VAL A 53 7.51 0.96 1.03
CA VAL A 53 7.40 2.37 1.39
C VAL A 53 6.84 2.45 2.81
N ILE A 54 7.56 3.15 3.69
CA ILE A 54 7.17 3.30 5.08
C ILE A 54 6.53 4.67 5.26
N LEU A 55 5.28 4.69 5.72
CA LEU A 55 4.62 5.89 6.17
C LEU A 55 4.95 6.10 7.64
N GLU A 56 5.88 7.00 7.92
CA GLU A 56 6.22 7.33 9.31
C GLU A 56 4.98 7.88 10.04
N SER A 57 4.83 7.48 11.30
CA SER A 57 3.85 8.07 12.20
C SER A 57 4.57 9.11 13.06
N HIS A 58 4.09 10.34 13.05
CA HIS A 58 4.63 11.42 13.87
C HIS A 58 3.91 11.52 15.22
N THR A 59 2.72 10.91 15.37
CA THR A 59 1.95 10.91 16.62
C THR A 59 1.04 9.67 16.73
N ASP A 60 0.70 9.24 17.95
CA ASP A 60 -0.26 8.15 18.19
C ASP A 60 -1.69 8.46 17.70
N LEU A 61 -1.98 9.74 17.44
CA LEU A 61 -3.27 10.20 16.92
C LEU A 61 -3.35 10.14 15.40
N GLN A 62 -2.22 9.94 14.71
CA GLN A 62 -2.19 9.90 13.25
C GLN A 62 -3.02 8.73 12.74
N ARG A 63 -4.02 9.05 11.92
CA ARG A 63 -4.92 8.08 11.31
C ARG A 63 -4.56 7.86 9.84
N VAL A 64 -5.07 6.76 9.32
CA VAL A 64 -4.87 6.33 7.94
C VAL A 64 -5.32 7.41 6.96
N GLU A 65 -6.45 8.05 7.25
CA GLU A 65 -7.05 9.16 6.51
C GLU A 65 -6.13 10.37 6.39
N ASN A 66 -5.18 10.55 7.32
CA ASN A 66 -4.23 11.66 7.28
C ASN A 66 -3.12 11.46 6.23
N TYR A 67 -2.99 10.27 5.64
CA TYR A 67 -1.99 10.00 4.61
C TYR A 67 -2.49 10.25 3.18
N ALA A 68 -3.72 10.75 2.98
CA ALA A 68 -4.29 10.96 1.64
C ALA A 68 -3.35 11.77 0.71
N GLU A 69 -2.85 12.91 1.19
CA GLU A 69 -1.91 13.75 0.42
C GLU A 69 -0.55 13.08 0.23
N THR A 70 -0.05 12.35 1.25
CA THR A 70 1.21 11.60 1.15
C THR A 70 1.11 10.50 0.09
N LEU A 71 -0.01 9.75 0.07
CA LEU A 71 -0.27 8.71 -0.92
C LEU A 71 -0.43 9.32 -2.32
N ALA A 72 -1.17 10.42 -2.46
CA ALA A 72 -1.30 11.12 -3.73
C ALA A 72 0.06 11.60 -4.25
N SER A 73 0.90 12.18 -3.39
CA SER A 73 2.26 12.61 -3.77
C SER A 73 3.18 11.44 -4.10
N LEU A 74 3.03 10.29 -3.44
CA LEU A 74 3.82 9.09 -3.69
C LEU A 74 3.50 8.47 -5.05
N LEU A 75 2.21 8.41 -5.38
CA LEU A 75 1.74 7.90 -6.67
C LEU A 75 2.09 8.87 -7.80
N GLY A 76 1.99 10.18 -7.54
CA GLY A 76 2.22 11.24 -8.53
C GLY A 76 1.35 11.07 -9.78
N ASP A 77 1.83 11.54 -10.93
CA ASP A 77 1.17 11.37 -12.22
C ASP A 77 1.47 10.00 -12.88
N GLN A 78 1.92 9.01 -12.08
CA GLN A 78 2.28 7.71 -12.63
C GLN A 78 1.03 6.92 -13.02
N ASN A 79 1.06 6.34 -14.22
CA ASN A 79 -0.01 5.48 -14.69
C ASN A 79 0.10 4.11 -13.99
N GLY A 80 -0.64 3.92 -12.90
CA GLY A 80 -0.65 2.68 -12.15
C GLY A 80 -1.84 2.55 -11.22
N LEU A 81 -1.80 1.55 -10.33
CA LEU A 81 -2.95 1.14 -9.53
C LEU A 81 -2.59 1.08 -8.04
N LEU A 82 -3.41 1.72 -7.20
CA LEU A 82 -3.39 1.52 -5.76
C LEU A 82 -4.48 0.52 -5.36
N LEU A 83 -4.06 -0.63 -4.81
CA LEU A 83 -4.95 -1.61 -4.20
C LEU A 83 -5.04 -1.36 -2.69
N MET A 84 -6.25 -1.17 -2.20
CA MET A 84 -6.52 -0.96 -0.77
C MET A 84 -7.44 -2.03 -0.20
N ALA A 85 -7.21 -2.38 1.07
CA ALA A 85 -8.16 -3.23 1.80
C ALA A 85 -9.52 -2.53 1.89
N ALA A 86 -10.61 -3.27 1.80
CA ALA A 86 -11.97 -2.72 1.90
C ALA A 86 -12.41 -2.42 3.35
N THR A 87 -11.50 -1.96 4.21
CA THR A 87 -11.78 -1.57 5.59
C THR A 87 -12.43 -0.19 5.66
N LYS A 88 -12.98 0.18 6.82
CA LYS A 88 -13.64 1.49 6.98
C LYS A 88 -12.69 2.67 6.73
N ARG A 89 -11.44 2.58 7.19
CA ARG A 89 -10.46 3.68 7.08
C ARG A 89 -9.90 3.79 5.67
N CYS A 90 -9.55 2.67 5.03
CA CYS A 90 -9.12 2.67 3.64
C CYS A 90 -10.23 3.16 2.68
N LYS A 91 -11.50 2.89 2.99
CA LYS A 91 -12.63 3.48 2.23
C LYS A 91 -12.80 4.97 2.43
N ALA A 92 -12.36 5.52 3.56
CA ALA A 92 -12.39 6.97 3.80
C ALA A 92 -11.25 7.71 3.10
N LEU A 93 -10.22 6.98 2.61
CA LEU A 93 -9.11 7.53 1.84
C LEU A 93 -9.39 7.70 0.34
N GLY A 94 -10.35 6.94 -0.20
CA GLY A 94 -10.62 6.84 -1.64
C GLY A 94 -11.99 7.34 -2.07
#